data_AF-A0A512J5M4-F1
#
_entry.id   AF-A0A512J5M4-F1
#
_cell.length_a   1.000
_cell.length_b   1.000
_cell.length_c   1.000
_cell.angle_alpha   90.00
_cell.angle_beta   90.00
_cell.angle_gamma   90.00
#
_symmetry.space_group_name_H-M   'P 1'
#
loop_
_entity.id
_entity.type
_entity.pdbx_description
1 polymer ?
#
loop_
_entity_poly.entity_id
_entity_poly.type
_entity_poly.pdbx_seq_one_letter_code
_entity_poly.pdbx_strand_id
1 'polypeptide(L)'
;MSKVFEELSIPPDAVENGGVEVLRAAVVDGAVSVALRRAFDDPATWGRLLIDLARQAARAYALETEMSEDEAFERIRAGLEAESLAPDTMN
;
A
#
# COMPACT_ATOMS: atom_id res chain seq x y z
N MET A 1 -28.84 -4.50 -0.83
CA MET A 1 -27.92 -4.32 -1.97
C MET A 1 -26.72 -5.21 -1.71
N SER A 2 -26.28 -6.01 -2.68
CA SER A 2 -25.02 -6.74 -2.56
C SER A 2 -23.89 -5.71 -2.46
N LYS A 3 -23.04 -5.81 -1.43
CA LYS A 3 -21.78 -5.06 -1.38
C LYS A 3 -20.89 -5.62 -2.49
N VAL A 4 -20.88 -5.00 -3.66
CA VAL A 4 -19.98 -5.40 -4.75
C VAL A 4 -18.60 -4.89 -4.38
N PHE A 5 -17.60 -5.77 -4.46
CA PHE A 5 -16.20 -5.39 -4.22
C PHE A 5 -15.67 -4.65 -5.46
N GLU A 6 -15.11 -3.47 -5.28
CA GLU A 6 -14.51 -2.67 -6.34
C GLU A 6 -13.01 -2.98 -6.42
N GLU A 7 -12.62 -3.85 -7.36
CA GLU A 7 -11.23 -4.26 -7.52
C GLU A 7 -10.45 -3.38 -8.50
N LEU A 8 -9.14 -3.25 -8.25
CA LEU A 8 -8.22 -2.64 -9.22
C LEU A 8 -8.08 -3.52 -10.46
N SER A 9 -7.85 -2.89 -11.61
CA SER A 9 -7.45 -3.59 -12.82
C SER A 9 -6.05 -4.18 -12.67
N ILE A 10 -5.81 -5.31 -13.34
CA ILE A 10 -4.48 -5.92 -13.40
C ILE A 10 -3.51 -4.93 -14.07
N PRO A 11 -2.29 -4.72 -13.53
CA PRO A 11 -1.28 -3.90 -14.16
C PRO A 11 -1.01 -4.32 -15.62
N PRO A 12 -0.90 -3.38 -16.59
CA PRO A 12 -0.71 -3.73 -18.01
C PRO A 12 0.49 -4.63 -18.28
N ASP A 13 1.60 -4.40 -17.60
CA ASP A 13 2.81 -5.21 -17.68
C ASP A 13 2.58 -6.67 -17.23
N ALA A 14 1.76 -6.87 -16.19
CA ALA A 14 1.36 -8.19 -15.71
C ALA A 14 0.35 -8.88 -16.64
N VAL A 15 -0.48 -8.12 -17.36
CA VAL A 15 -1.34 -8.67 -18.43
C VAL A 15 -0.49 -9.16 -19.60
N GLU A 16 0.52 -8.38 -20.01
CA GLU A 16 1.36 -8.68 -21.16
C GLU A 16 2.38 -9.79 -20.89
N ASN A 17 3.03 -9.78 -19.73
CA ASN A 17 4.18 -10.63 -19.42
C ASN A 17 3.87 -11.71 -18.36
N GLY A 18 2.67 -11.70 -17.80
CA GLY A 18 2.36 -12.46 -16.60
C GLY A 18 3.01 -11.85 -15.35
N GLY A 19 2.75 -12.47 -14.20
CA GLY A 19 3.27 -11.99 -12.93
C GLY A 19 2.66 -12.73 -11.75
N VAL A 20 3.06 -12.33 -10.55
CA VAL A 20 2.56 -12.87 -9.29
C VAL A 20 2.05 -11.71 -8.44
N GLU A 21 0.76 -11.74 -8.09
CA GLU A 21 0.22 -10.83 -7.07
C GLU A 21 0.85 -11.16 -5.71
N VAL A 22 1.56 -10.18 -5.14
CA VAL A 22 2.28 -10.31 -3.87
C VAL A 22 1.49 -9.80 -2.67
N LEU A 23 0.64 -8.79 -2.88
CA LEU A 23 -0.16 -8.12 -1.87
C LEU A 23 -1.48 -7.64 -2.49
N ARG A 24 -2.58 -7.84 -1.76
CA ARG A 24 -3.87 -7.20 -2.02
C ARG A 24 -4.38 -6.57 -0.73
N ALA A 25 -4.72 -5.28 -0.78
CA ALA A 25 -5.28 -4.53 0.34
C ALA A 25 -6.64 -3.96 -0.05
N ALA A 26 -7.61 -4.04 0.86
CA ALA A 26 -8.97 -3.57 0.67
C ALA A 26 -9.50 -2.89 1.93
N VAL A 27 -10.28 -1.81 1.76
CA VAL A 27 -11.04 -1.22 2.88
C VAL A 27 -12.36 -1.97 3.01
N VAL A 28 -12.55 -2.68 4.11
CA VAL A 28 -13.76 -3.45 4.42
C VAL A 28 -14.25 -3.04 5.80
N ASP A 29 -15.49 -2.53 5.86
CA ASP A 29 -16.15 -2.10 7.09
C ASP A 29 -15.29 -1.15 7.97
N GLY A 30 -14.55 -0.23 7.31
CA GLY A 30 -13.73 0.79 7.97
C GLY A 30 -12.33 0.34 8.39
N ALA A 31 -11.96 -0.92 8.13
CA ALA A 31 -10.63 -1.46 8.40
C ALA A 31 -9.92 -1.89 7.10
N VAL A 32 -8.60 -1.99 7.14
CA VAL A 32 -7.80 -2.53 6.03
C VAL A 32 -7.69 -4.04 6.19
N SER A 33 -8.21 -4.80 5.22
CA SER A 33 -8.01 -6.24 5.08
C SER A 33 -6.89 -6.50 4.09
N VAL A 34 -5.89 -7.30 4.48
CA VAL A 34 -4.69 -7.58 3.67
C VAL A 34 -4.55 -9.08 3.41
N ALA A 35 -4.29 -9.44 2.15
CA ALA A 35 -3.82 -10.77 1.75
C ALA A 35 -2.39 -10.66 1.21
N LEU A 36 -1.51 -11.56 1.66
CA LEU A 36 -0.09 -11.56 1.33
C LEU A 36 0.36 -12.94 0.84
N ARG A 37 1.19 -12.95 -0.21
CA ARG A 37 1.94 -14.12 -0.65
C ARG A 37 3.39 -13.98 -0.19
N ARG A 38 4.00 -15.07 0.29
CA ARG A 38 5.46 -15.12 0.44
C ARG A 38 6.09 -15.07 -0.96
N ALA A 39 6.44 -13.86 -1.40
CA ALA A 39 6.90 -13.59 -2.75
C ALA A 39 8.40 -13.28 -2.86
N PHE A 40 9.06 -12.99 -1.74
CA PHE A 40 10.48 -12.61 -1.70
C PHE A 40 11.27 -13.51 -0.74
N ASP A 41 12.51 -13.81 -1.11
CA ASP A 41 13.43 -14.56 -0.27
C ASP A 41 14.11 -13.67 0.78
N ASP A 42 14.38 -12.42 0.44
CA ASP A 42 14.98 -11.40 1.31
C ASP A 42 13.90 -10.47 1.89
N PRO A 43 13.71 -10.43 3.23
CA PRO A 43 12.79 -9.51 3.90
C PRO A 43 13.03 -8.04 3.56
N ALA A 44 14.26 -7.61 3.28
CA ALA A 44 14.55 -6.22 2.91
C ALA A 44 13.82 -5.78 1.62
N THR A 45 13.43 -6.74 0.77
CA THR A 45 12.64 -6.47 -0.44
C THR A 45 11.25 -5.92 -0.10
N TRP A 46 10.65 -6.36 1.01
CA TRP A 46 9.40 -5.77 1.49
C TRP A 46 9.57 -4.29 1.86
N GLY A 47 10.72 -3.91 2.44
CA GLY A 47 11.03 -2.51 2.73
C GLY A 47 11.01 -1.65 1.47
N ARG A 48 11.54 -2.14 0.35
CA ARG A 48 11.49 -1.42 -0.95
C ARG A 48 10.06 -1.28 -1.44
N LEU A 49 9.27 -2.36 -1.40
CA LEU A 49 7.86 -2.33 -1.80
C LEU A 49 7.05 -1.30 -0.99
N LEU A 50 7.27 -1.22 0.33
CA LEU A 50 6.58 -0.26 1.19
C LEU A 50 6.94 1.19 0.84
N ILE A 51 8.20 1.47 0.53
CA ILE A 51 8.63 2.80 0.07
C ILE A 51 7.98 3.15 -1.28
N ASP A 52 7.93 2.20 -2.21
CA ASP A 52 7.28 2.42 -3.51
C ASP A 52 5.78 2.70 -3.36
N LEU A 53 5.09 1.97 -2.48
CA LEU A 53 3.69 2.21 -2.13
C LEU A 53 3.50 3.61 -1.51
N ALA A 54 4.34 4.00 -0.57
CA ALA A 54 4.28 5.33 0.05
C ALA A 54 4.45 6.45 -0.99
N ARG A 55 5.37 6.28 -1.96
CA ARG A 55 5.55 7.23 -3.06
C ARG A 55 4.35 7.29 -4.00
N GLN A 56 3.75 6.14 -4.32
CA GLN A 56 2.54 6.11 -5.15
C GLN A 56 1.37 6.82 -4.46
N ALA A 57 1.18 6.60 -3.16
CA ALA A 57 0.18 7.31 -2.37
C ALA A 57 0.46 8.82 -2.35
N ALA A 58 1.70 9.23 -2.10
CA ALA A 58 2.09 10.65 -2.13
C ALA A 58 1.78 11.33 -3.46
N ARG A 59 2.04 10.66 -4.59
CA ARG A 59 1.67 11.15 -5.93
C ARG A 59 0.16 11.30 -6.10
N ALA A 60 -0.63 10.35 -5.61
CA ALA A 60 -2.08 10.45 -5.67
C ALA A 60 -2.58 11.68 -4.90
N TYR A 61 -2.07 11.91 -3.68
CA TYR A 61 -2.38 13.11 -2.91
C TYR A 61 -2.01 14.40 -3.65
N ALA A 62 -0.85 14.43 -4.31
CA ALA A 62 -0.43 15.61 -5.07
C ALA A 62 -1.28 15.88 -6.31
N LEU A 63 -1.91 14.85 -6.88
CA LEU A 63 -2.80 14.98 -8.03
C LEU A 63 -4.22 15.37 -7.63
N GLU A 64 -4.67 14.94 -6.45
CA GLU A 64 -6.07 15.08 -6.02
C GLU A 64 -6.29 16.20 -5.00
N THR A 65 -5.21 16.82 -4.50
CA THR A 65 -5.26 17.86 -3.46
C THR A 65 -4.27 19.00 -3.76
N GLU A 66 -4.24 20.04 -2.92
CA GLU A 66 -3.26 21.14 -3.01
C GLU A 66 -1.90 20.81 -2.36
N MET A 67 -1.74 19.60 -1.80
CA MET A 67 -0.52 19.15 -1.13
C MET A 67 0.57 18.80 -2.15
N SER A 68 1.83 19.12 -1.87
CA SER A 68 2.94 18.64 -2.71
C SER A 68 3.24 17.15 -2.49
N GLU A 69 3.84 16.47 -3.48
CA GLU A 69 4.25 15.06 -3.33
C GLU A 69 5.22 14.90 -2.16
N ASP A 70 6.19 15.80 -2.00
CA ASP A 70 7.16 15.76 -0.90
C ASP A 70 6.48 15.92 0.46
N GLU A 71 5.54 16.86 0.58
CA GLU A 71 4.78 17.07 1.81
C GLU A 71 3.89 15.86 2.14
N ALA A 72 3.26 15.26 1.14
CA ALA A 72 2.46 14.04 1.31
C ALA A 72 3.33 12.85 1.74
N PHE A 73 4.48 12.68 1.10
CA PHE A 73 5.43 11.61 1.43
C PHE A 73 5.97 11.75 2.85
N GLU A 74 6.34 12.96 3.27
CA GLU A 74 6.80 13.21 4.64
C GLU A 74 5.72 12.90 5.68
N ARG A 75 4.44 13.23 5.40
CA ARG A 75 3.33 12.85 6.29
C ARG A 75 3.13 11.34 6.37
N ILE A 76 3.21 10.62 5.24
CA ILE A 76 3.13 9.16 5.22
C ILE A 76 4.27 8.54 6.02
N ARG A 77 5.51 9.03 5.82
CA ARG A 77 6.70 8.59 6.55
C ARG A 77 6.55 8.79 8.06
N ALA A 78 6.08 9.97 8.48
CA ALA A 78 5.82 10.26 9.89
C ALA A 78 4.78 9.31 10.51
N GLY A 79 3.73 8.94 9.76
CA GLY A 79 2.74 7.95 10.20
C GLY A 79 3.34 6.55 10.40
N LEU A 80 4.19 6.10 9.48
CA LEU A 80 4.89 4.81 9.59
C LEU A 80 5.82 4.75 10.81
N GLU A 81 6.57 5.83 11.07
CA GLU A 81 7.47 5.91 12.21
C GLU A 81 6.72 5.95 13.55
N ALA A 82 5.56 6.59 13.60
CA ALA A 82 4.72 6.64 14.79
C ALA A 82 4.20 5.25 15.19
N GLU A 83 3.72 4.46 14.24
CA GLU A 83 3.29 3.07 14.46
C GLU A 83 4.46 2.17 14.88
N SER A 84 5.64 2.33 14.26
CA SER A 84 6.83 1.54 14.61
C SER A 84 7.34 1.76 16.04
N LEU A 85 6.93 2.84 16.71
CA LEU A 85 7.32 3.19 18.07
C LEU A 85 6.23 2.86 19.11
N ALA A 86 5.03 2.49 18.67
CA ALA A 86 3.98 2.03 19.57
C ALA A 86 4.33 0.59 20.05
N PRO A 87 4.33 0.30 21.37
CA PRO A 87 4.48 -1.06 21.85
C PRO A 87 3.33 -1.91 21.31
N ASP A 88 3.63 -3.08 20.74
CA ASP A 88 2.69 -4.04 20.12
C ASP A 88 1.37 -4.13 20.92
N THR A 89 0.35 -3.35 20.53
CA THR A 89 -1.03 -3.59 20.95
C THR A 89 -1.69 -4.49 19.92
N MET A 90 -1.20 -5.72 19.82
CA MET A 90 -1.82 -6.79 19.06
C MET A 90 -1.79 -8.06 19.92
N ASN A 91 -2.88 -8.30 20.64
CA ASN A 91 -3.27 -9.62 21.15
C ASN A 91 -3.81 -10.47 20.01
#